data_AF-A0A2K8P335-F1
#
_entry.id   AF-A0A2K8P335-F1
#
_cell.length_a   1.000
_cell.length_b   1.000
_cell.length_c   1.000
_cell.angle_alpha   90.00
_cell.angle_beta   90.00
_cell.angle_gamma   90.00
#
_symmetry.space_group_name_H-M   'P 1'
#
loop_
_entity.id
_entity.type
_entity.pdbx_description
1 polymer ?
#
loop_
_entity_poly.entity_id
_entity_poly.type
_entity_poly.pdbx_seq_one_letter_code
_entity_poly.pdbx_strand_id
1 'polypeptide(L)'
;MKYSAIEIIQIISALFIVVIGLYVSIFNIIKIKTNKSKKIIINFWSAIILLVISIILFIYTIISMNLLYNTWVLLNWLTLSLESLSIILIIYLLFFNNKQENVCKT
;
A
#
# COMPACT_ATOMS: atom_id res chain seq x y z
N MET A 1 -5.17 -23.83 -17.62
CA MET A 1 -4.84 -22.50 -17.11
C MET A 1 -3.39 -22.52 -16.60
N LYS A 2 -2.41 -22.08 -17.41
CA LYS A 2 -1.01 -21.92 -16.98
C LYS A 2 -0.72 -20.42 -16.83
N TYR A 3 -0.62 -19.93 -15.59
CA TYR A 3 -0.01 -18.63 -15.33
C TYR A 3 1.48 -18.70 -15.69
N SER A 4 2.03 -17.60 -16.21
CA SER A 4 3.48 -17.45 -16.28
C SER A 4 4.03 -17.35 -14.85
N ALA A 5 5.23 -17.88 -14.62
CA ALA A 5 5.90 -17.78 -13.31
C ALA A 5 6.01 -16.32 -12.83
N ILE A 6 6.16 -15.38 -13.76
CA ILE A 6 6.23 -13.93 -13.48
C ILE A 6 4.92 -13.42 -12.89
N GLU A 7 3.78 -13.85 -13.42
CA GLU A 7 2.44 -13.42 -12.95
C GLU A 7 2.15 -13.96 -11.56
N ILE A 8 2.56 -15.21 -11.29
CA ILE A 8 2.43 -15.82 -9.95
C ILE A 8 3.23 -15.01 -8.92
N ILE A 9 4.47 -14.65 -9.24
CA ILE A 9 5.33 -13.85 -8.35
C ILE A 9 4.69 -12.48 -8.11
N GLN A 10 4.18 -11.82 -9.16
CA GLN A 10 3.55 -10.50 -9.06
C GLN A 10 2.25 -10.53 -8.24
N ILE A 11 1.47 -11.60 -8.32
CA ILE A 11 0.27 -11.79 -7.48
C ILE A 11 0.67 -11.94 -6.01
N ILE A 12 1.70 -12.76 -5.73
CA ILE A 12 2.18 -12.98 -4.36
C ILE A 12 2.76 -11.68 -3.77
N SER A 13 3.56 -10.94 -4.54
CA SER A 13 4.10 -9.64 -4.10
C SER A 13 2.99 -8.63 -3.82
N ALA A 14 1.99 -8.55 -4.71
CA ALA A 14 0.89 -7.60 -4.56
C ALA A 14 0.10 -7.89 -3.29
N LEU A 15 -0.23 -9.16 -3.02
CA LEU A 15 -0.91 -9.57 -1.80
C LEU A 15 -0.11 -9.20 -0.54
N PHE A 16 1.20 -9.42 -0.55
CA PHE A 16 2.06 -9.09 0.59
C PHE A 16 2.09 -7.57 0.85
N ILE A 17 2.24 -6.77 -0.20
CA ILE A 17 2.26 -5.30 -0.13
C ILE A 17 0.91 -4.77 0.35
N VAL A 18 -0.21 -5.33 -0.13
CA VAL A 18 -1.56 -4.96 0.33
C VAL A 18 -1.71 -5.18 1.83
N VAL A 19 -1.31 -6.34 2.35
CA VAL A 19 -1.46 -6.66 3.78
C VAL A 19 -0.66 -5.69 4.64
N ILE A 20 0.59 -5.41 4.27
CA ILE A 20 1.45 -4.46 4.99
C ILE A 20 0.89 -3.03 4.86
N GLY A 21 0.49 -2.63 3.65
CA GLY A 21 -0.06 -1.31 3.37
C GLY A 21 -1.31 -1.01 4.19
N LEU A 22 -2.25 -1.95 4.25
CA LEU A 22 -3.45 -1.85 5.09
C LEU A 22 -3.10 -1.72 6.57
N TYR A 23 -2.20 -2.58 7.07
CA TYR A 23 -1.77 -2.54 8.46
C TYR A 23 -1.14 -1.17 8.83
N VAL A 24 -0.18 -0.70 8.04
CA VAL A 24 0.52 0.58 8.27
C VAL A 24 -0.44 1.77 8.18
N SER A 25 -1.39 1.72 7.25
CA SER A 25 -2.39 2.79 7.08
C SER A 25 -3.32 2.87 8.28
N ILE A 26 -3.91 1.75 8.69
CA ILE A 26 -4.84 1.68 9.84
C ILE A 26 -4.13 2.10 11.13
N PHE A 27 -2.92 1.59 11.36
CA PHE A 27 -2.12 1.93 12.53
C PHE A 27 -1.84 3.44 12.61
N ASN A 28 -1.42 4.05 11.50
CA ASN A 28 -1.17 5.49 11.46
C ASN A 28 -2.46 6.30 11.65
N ILE A 29 -3.57 5.92 11.02
CA ILE A 29 -4.86 6.60 11.19
C ILE A 29 -5.30 6.61 12.66
N ILE A 30 -5.19 5.46 13.35
CA ILE A 30 -5.52 5.36 14.78
C ILE A 30 -4.61 6.27 15.61
N LYS A 31 -3.29 6.22 15.39
CA LYS A 31 -2.33 7.05 16.14
C LYS A 31 -2.54 8.55 15.92
N ILE A 32 -2.87 8.93 14.69
CA ILE A 32 -3.18 10.29 14.28
C ILE A 32 -4.45 10.80 14.94
N LYS A 33 -5.50 9.99 15.02
CA LYS A 33 -6.77 10.37 15.68
C LYS A 33 -6.54 10.75 17.16
N THR A 34 -5.55 10.15 17.81
CA THR A 34 -5.22 10.40 19.23
C THR A 34 -4.44 11.71 19.43
N ASN A 35 -3.62 12.14 18.45
CA ASN A 35 -2.79 13.34 18.56
C ASN A 35 -3.37 14.51 17.75
N LYS A 36 -3.77 15.61 18.40
CA LYS A 36 -4.44 16.78 17.76
C LYS A 36 -3.48 17.86 17.22
N SER A 37 -2.35 17.48 16.62
CA SER A 37 -1.38 18.45 16.05
C SER A 37 -1.61 18.74 14.56
N LYS A 38 -1.50 20.00 14.12
CA LYS A 38 -1.71 20.40 12.70
C LYS A 38 -0.72 19.75 11.72
N LYS A 39 0.48 19.33 12.16
CA LYS A 39 1.47 18.60 11.32
C LYS A 39 1.01 17.20 10.90
N ILE A 40 -0.12 16.73 11.43
CA ILE A 40 -0.65 15.39 11.21
C ILE A 40 -1.54 15.29 9.97
N ILE A 41 -2.05 16.40 9.44
CA ILE A 41 -3.01 16.42 8.32
C ILE A 41 -2.40 15.81 7.05
N ILE A 42 -1.15 16.16 6.70
CA ILE A 42 -0.48 15.62 5.49
C ILE A 42 -0.30 14.10 5.62
N ASN A 43 0.08 13.61 6.80
CA ASN A 43 0.27 12.19 7.03
C ASN A 43 -1.04 11.42 7.00
N PHE A 44 -2.10 12.02 7.53
CA PHE A 44 -3.45 11.46 7.45
C PHE A 44 -3.87 11.25 6.01
N TRP A 45 -3.67 12.25 5.14
CA TRP A 45 -3.92 12.10 3.71
C TRP A 45 -3.04 11.03 3.07
N SER A 46 -1.74 10.96 3.39
CA SER A 46 -0.88 9.90 2.85
C SER A 46 -1.28 8.50 3.30
N ALA A 47 -1.78 8.33 4.54
CA ALA A 47 -2.30 7.07 5.04
C ALA A 47 -3.63 6.68 4.37
N ILE A 48 -4.52 7.65 4.10
CA ILE A 48 -5.74 7.43 3.32
C ILE A 48 -5.40 7.02 1.89
N ILE A 49 -4.46 7.71 1.24
CA ILE A 49 -4.04 7.39 -0.13
C ILE A 49 -3.47 5.97 -0.19
N LEU A 50 -2.61 5.60 0.76
CA LEU A 50 -2.07 4.23 0.84
C LEU A 50 -3.18 3.20 1.04
N LEU A 51 -4.18 3.50 1.87
CA LEU A 51 -5.33 2.61 2.10
C LEU A 51 -6.16 2.42 0.82
N VAL A 52 -6.47 3.50 0.10
CA VAL A 52 -7.20 3.44 -1.18
C VAL A 52 -6.41 2.66 -2.23
N ILE A 53 -5.11 2.94 -2.39
CA ILE A 53 -4.24 2.21 -3.33
C ILE A 53 -4.20 0.72 -2.99
N SER A 54 -4.08 0.37 -1.70
CA SER A 54 -4.06 -1.03 -1.25
C SER A 54 -5.36 -1.75 -1.57
N ILE A 55 -6.51 -1.11 -1.39
CA ILE A 55 -7.82 -1.68 -1.74
C ILE A 55 -7.95 -1.86 -3.26
N ILE A 56 -7.55 -0.85 -4.05
CA ILE A 56 -7.56 -0.93 -5.52
C ILE A 56 -6.68 -2.08 -6.00
N LEU A 57 -5.46 -2.18 -5.46
CA LEU A 57 -4.52 -3.24 -5.80
C LEU A 57 -5.10 -4.63 -5.46
N PHE A 58 -5.75 -4.77 -4.30
CA PHE A 58 -6.39 -6.02 -3.89
C PHE A 58 -7.54 -6.44 -4.81
N ILE A 59 -8.48 -5.54 -5.08
CA ILE A 59 -9.61 -5.79 -6.01
C ILE A 59 -9.06 -6.18 -7.38
N TYR A 60 -8.05 -5.46 -7.83
CA TYR A 60 -7.39 -5.72 -9.10
C TYR A 60 -6.74 -7.11 -9.14
N THR A 61 -6.02 -7.52 -8.10
CA THR A 61 -5.43 -8.86 -8.01
C THR A 61 -6.51 -9.95 -8.10
N ILE A 62 -7.65 -9.78 -7.43
CA ILE A 62 -8.78 -10.73 -7.50
C ILE A 62 -9.36 -10.81 -8.91
N ILE A 63 -9.58 -9.67 -9.56
CA ILE A 63 -10.12 -9.61 -10.93
C ILE A 63 -9.14 -10.28 -11.91
N SER A 64 -7.85 -9.97 -11.80
CA SER A 64 -6.81 -10.54 -12.66
C SER A 64 -6.68 -12.05 -12.49
N MET A 65 -6.84 -12.58 -11.27
CA MET A 65 -6.87 -14.02 -11.02
C MET A 65 -8.08 -14.71 -11.67
N ASN A 66 -9.25 -14.05 -11.73
CA ASN A 66 -10.50 -14.66 -12.17
C ASN A 66 -10.88 -14.43 -13.65
N LEU A 67 -10.48 -13.31 -14.27
CA LEU A 67 -11.06 -12.86 -15.55
C LEU A 67 -10.05 -12.65 -16.68
N LEU A 68 -8.80 -12.29 -16.38
CA LEU A 68 -7.84 -11.87 -17.40
C LEU A 68 -6.82 -12.97 -17.66
N TYR A 69 -7.25 -14.04 -18.32
CA TYR A 69 -6.38 -15.16 -18.71
C TYR A 69 -5.38 -14.80 -19.83
N ASN A 70 -5.59 -13.66 -20.44
CA ASN A 70 -4.82 -13.19 -21.57
C ASN A 70 -5.13 -11.71 -21.70
N THR A 71 -4.36 -10.81 -21.11
CA THR A 71 -4.13 -9.49 -21.73
C THR A 71 -3.14 -8.60 -20.96
N TRP A 72 -2.08 -8.28 -21.70
CA TRP A 72 -1.40 -6.99 -21.80
C TRP A 72 -0.35 -6.70 -20.75
N VAL A 73 0.90 -6.73 -21.23
CA VAL A 73 2.09 -6.16 -20.60
C VAL A 73 1.78 -4.87 -19.83
N LEU A 74 0.96 -3.97 -20.40
CA LEU A 74 0.49 -2.73 -19.76
C LEU A 74 -0.13 -2.91 -18.36
N LEU A 75 -0.93 -3.95 -18.17
CA LEU A 75 -1.59 -4.27 -16.90
C LEU A 75 -0.59 -4.73 -15.84
N ASN A 76 0.44 -5.48 -16.24
CA ASN A 76 1.56 -5.84 -15.35
C ASN A 76 2.39 -4.62 -14.96
N TRP A 77 2.68 -3.72 -15.91
CA TRP A 77 3.35 -2.45 -15.60
C TRP A 77 2.55 -1.58 -14.64
N LEU A 78 1.22 -1.51 -14.81
CA LEU A 78 0.33 -0.80 -13.89
C LEU A 78 0.42 -1.39 -12.47
N THR A 79 0.35 -2.72 -12.35
CA THR A 79 0.48 -3.42 -11.05
C THR A 79 1.80 -3.09 -10.38
N LEU A 80 2.92 -3.22 -11.11
CA LEU A 80 4.27 -2.90 -10.62
C LEU A 80 4.39 -1.44 -10.17
N SER A 81 3.78 -0.50 -10.90
CA SER A 81 3.79 0.91 -10.52
C SER A 81 3.00 1.18 -9.23
N LEU A 82 1.85 0.52 -9.06
CA LEU A 82 1.02 0.63 -7.85
C LEU A 82 1.71 0.00 -6.63
N GLU A 83 2.37 -1.14 -6.82
CA GLU A 83 3.22 -1.77 -5.79
C GLU A 83 4.36 -0.84 -5.37
N SER A 84 5.07 -0.26 -6.34
CA SER A 84 6.18 0.67 -6.09
C SER A 84 5.73 1.92 -5.33
N LEU A 85 4.62 2.52 -5.74
CA LEU A 85 3.99 3.65 -5.03
C LEU A 85 3.62 3.28 -3.59
N SER A 86 3.05 2.08 -3.40
CA SER A 86 2.68 1.58 -2.07
C SER A 86 3.90 1.42 -1.17
N ILE A 87 5.00 0.85 -1.68
CA ILE A 87 6.26 0.69 -0.94
C ILE A 87 6.81 2.05 -0.51
N ILE A 88 6.85 3.03 -1.42
CA ILE A 88 7.34 4.38 -1.11
C ILE A 88 6.51 5.02 0.02
N LEU A 89 5.18 4.91 -0.07
CA LEU A 89 4.27 5.45 0.94
C LEU A 89 4.38 4.73 2.29
N ILE A 90 4.57 3.41 2.30
CA ILE A 90 4.82 2.61 3.51
C ILE A 90 6.11 3.11 4.20
N ILE A 91 7.21 3.23 3.45
CA ILE A 91 8.49 3.70 3.99
C ILE A 91 8.35 5.13 4.55
N TYR A 92 7.71 6.02 3.80
CA TYR A 92 7.46 7.40 4.23
C TYR A 92 6.71 7.45 5.57
N LEU A 93 5.61 6.71 5.67
CA LEU A 93 4.78 6.66 6.88
C LEU A 93 5.52 6.07 8.07
N LEU A 94 6.29 4.98 7.88
CA LEU A 94 7.08 4.37 8.94
C LEU A 94 8.16 5.31 9.48
N PHE A 95 8.89 5.98 8.59
CA PHE A 95 9.98 6.88 8.99
C PHE A 95 9.45 8.14 9.70
N PHE A 96 8.31 8.67 9.24
CA PHE A 96 7.66 9.79 9.90
C PHE A 96 7.22 9.42 11.32
N ASN A 97 6.61 8.24 11.47
CA ASN A 97 6.08 7.80 12.75
C ASN A 97 7.17 7.63 13.82
N ASN A 98 8.35 7.16 13.40
CA ASN A 98 9.53 7.01 14.25
C ASN A 98 10.10 8.38 14.68
N LYS A 99 10.11 9.37 13.78
CA LYS A 99 10.52 10.73 14.11
C LYS A 99 9.57 11.40 15.12
N GLN A 100 8.28 11.12 15.05
CA GLN A 100 7.29 11.66 15.97
C GLN A 100 7.38 11.06 17.38
N GLU A 101 7.74 9.77 17.50
CA GLU A 101 7.98 9.11 18.78
C GLU A 101 9.23 9.64 19.51
N ASN A 102 10.30 9.94 18.77
CA ASN A 102 11.52 10.50 19.35
C ASN A 102 11.34 11.92 19.91
N VAL A 103 10.43 12.72 19.34
CA VAL A 103 10.12 14.07 19.85
C VAL A 103 9.26 14.04 21.12
N CYS A 104 8.45 13.00 21.34
CA CYS A 104 7.63 12.88 22.56
C CYS A 104 8.40 12.30 23.76
N LYS A 105 9.62 11.75 23.56
CA LYS A 105 10.44 11.17 24.63
C LYS A 105 11.52 12.11 25.18
N THR A 106 11.78 13.23 24.49
CA THR A 106 12.66 14.33 24.94
C THR A 106 11.85 15.41 25.63
#